data_AF-A0A485CJS1-F1
#
_entry.id   AF-A0A485CJS1-F1
#
_cell.length_a   1.000
_cell.length_b   1.000
_cell.length_c   1.000
_cell.angle_alpha   90.00
_cell.angle_beta   90.00
_cell.angle_gamma   90.00
#
_symmetry.space_group_name_H-M   'P 1'
#
loop_
_entity.id
_entity.type
_entity.pdbx_description
1 polymer ?
#
loop_
_entity_poly.entity_id
_entity_poly.type
_entity_poly.pdbx_seq_one_letter_code
_entity_poly.pdbx_strand_id
1 'polypeptide(L)'
;MVSSTVGKLSALLDANDDEQAQRLGYEPLLPLRSGTGPTLFCFHPASGFAWQFSVLSRYLSPRWSITGIQSPRPQGPMQTASTLDEVCEHHLVTLRREQPRGPYYLLGYSLGGTLAQGIAARLRQQGEEVAFLGLLDTWPPETQNWAEKEANGLDPAVLAEIDREREAFLAAQQGQASSELFTAIEGNYADAVRLLTTAHSAQFDGKATLFVAEKTRQADPLVAWGPWVGELEVYSQNCAHVDIITPAAFETIGR
;
A
#
# COMPACT_ATOMS: atom_id res chain seq x y z
N MET A 1 -1.55 -19.84 -6.74
CA MET A 1 -2.64 -20.47 -5.96
C MET A 1 -2.40 -20.12 -4.51
N VAL A 2 -3.28 -19.34 -3.89
CA VAL A 2 -3.15 -18.98 -2.48
C VAL A 2 -3.68 -20.14 -1.63
N SER A 3 -2.86 -20.55 -0.67
CA SER A 3 -3.13 -21.63 0.29
C SER A 3 -4.44 -21.37 1.04
N SER A 4 -5.55 -21.91 0.53
CA SER A 4 -6.88 -21.49 0.97
C SER A 4 -7.50 -22.34 2.08
N THR A 5 -6.75 -23.24 2.74
CA THR A 5 -7.27 -23.97 3.92
C THR A 5 -6.13 -24.46 4.83
N VAL A 6 -6.42 -24.60 6.13
CA VAL A 6 -5.55 -25.29 7.12
C VAL A 6 -5.18 -26.69 6.63
N GLY A 7 -6.08 -27.40 5.93
CA GLY A 7 -5.81 -28.72 5.38
C GLY A 7 -4.78 -28.73 4.24
N LYS A 8 -4.72 -27.70 3.40
CA LYS A 8 -3.67 -27.56 2.37
C LYS A 8 -2.35 -27.08 2.96
N LEU A 9 -2.40 -26.27 4.02
CA LEU A 9 -1.21 -25.88 4.77
C LEU A 9 -0.57 -27.09 5.46
N SER A 10 -1.37 -27.98 6.06
CA SER A 10 -0.89 -29.26 6.60
C SER A 10 -0.20 -30.10 5.53
N ALA A 11 -0.80 -30.24 4.35
CA ALA A 11 -0.21 -30.99 3.25
C ALA A 11 1.10 -30.38 2.70
N LEU A 12 1.27 -29.06 2.80
CA LEU A 12 2.51 -28.36 2.44
C LEU A 12 3.58 -28.46 3.52
N LEU A 13 3.21 -28.58 4.80
CA LEU A 13 4.17 -28.83 5.89
C LEU A 13 4.65 -30.29 5.92
N ASP A 14 3.82 -31.22 5.45
CA ASP A 14 4.18 -32.64 5.30
C ASP A 14 5.08 -32.90 4.08
N ALA A 15 5.04 -32.00 3.09
CA ALA A 15 5.96 -31.99 1.95
C ALA A 15 7.14 -31.07 2.28
N ASN A 16 8.32 -31.62 2.59
CA ASN A 16 9.58 -30.89 2.81
C ASN A 16 10.01 -30.07 1.56
N ASP A 17 9.28 -29.02 1.21
CA ASP A 17 9.60 -28.08 0.13
C ASP A 17 9.71 -26.67 0.70
N ASP A 18 10.62 -26.54 1.69
CA ASP A 18 10.87 -25.34 2.47
C ASP A 18 11.13 -24.10 1.59
N GLU A 19 11.73 -24.28 0.41
CA GLU A 19 12.06 -23.18 -0.50
C GLU A 19 10.81 -22.60 -1.20
N GLN A 20 9.84 -23.45 -1.52
CA GLN A 20 8.57 -23.02 -2.12
C GLN A 20 7.65 -22.43 -1.05
N ALA A 21 7.66 -22.99 0.16
CA ALA A 21 6.98 -22.42 1.33
C ALA A 21 7.54 -21.05 1.74
N GLN A 22 8.86 -20.84 1.63
CA GLN A 22 9.53 -19.56 1.92
C GLN A 22 9.24 -18.48 0.88
N ARG A 23 8.93 -18.82 -0.39
CA ARG A 23 8.58 -17.84 -1.43
C ARG A 23 7.13 -17.36 -1.35
N LEU A 24 6.23 -18.18 -0.79
CA LEU A 24 4.81 -17.84 -0.63
C LEU A 24 4.66 -16.60 0.27
N GLY A 25 4.25 -15.47 -0.32
CA GLY A 25 4.06 -14.19 0.39
C GLY A 25 5.12 -13.14 0.08
N TYR A 26 6.12 -13.49 -0.73
CA TYR A 26 7.19 -12.62 -1.22
C TYR A 26 7.11 -12.41 -2.75
N GLU A 27 6.02 -12.82 -3.39
CA GLU A 27 5.79 -12.49 -4.79
C GLU A 27 5.34 -11.02 -4.96
N PRO A 28 5.52 -10.41 -6.14
CA PRO A 28 4.99 -9.07 -6.41
C PRO A 28 3.47 -8.95 -6.26
N LEU A 29 2.74 -10.07 -6.37
CA LEU A 29 1.30 -10.15 -6.16
C LEU A 29 0.99 -11.14 -5.04
N LEU A 30 0.26 -10.66 -4.03
CA LEU A 30 -0.25 -11.47 -2.94
C LEU A 30 -1.77 -11.49 -2.94
N PRO A 31 -2.39 -12.57 -3.38
CA PRO A 31 -3.84 -12.68 -3.28
C PRO A 31 -4.21 -12.91 -1.80
N LEU A 32 -4.85 -11.91 -1.20
CA LEU A 32 -5.28 -11.94 0.20
C LEU A 32 -6.64 -12.62 0.36
N ARG A 33 -7.48 -12.54 -0.67
CA ARG A 33 -8.74 -13.27 -0.78
C ARG A 33 -9.10 -13.46 -2.25
N SER A 34 -9.47 -14.67 -2.65
CA SER A 34 -10.03 -14.95 -3.98
C SER A 34 -11.55 -14.93 -3.91
N GLY A 35 -12.17 -14.05 -4.69
CA GLY A 35 -13.60 -13.96 -4.89
C GLY A 35 -14.00 -14.29 -6.33
N THR A 36 -15.26 -14.03 -6.66
CA THR A 36 -15.83 -14.24 -8.02
C THR A 36 -16.25 -12.94 -8.71
N GLY A 37 -16.14 -11.81 -8.02
CA GLY A 37 -16.48 -10.48 -8.49
C GLY A 37 -15.22 -9.63 -8.76
N PRO A 38 -15.32 -8.30 -8.64
CA PRO A 38 -14.20 -7.41 -8.91
C PRO A 38 -13.05 -7.61 -7.91
N THR A 39 -11.85 -7.18 -8.33
CA THR A 39 -10.62 -7.23 -7.52
C THR A 39 -10.28 -5.85 -6.99
N LEU A 40 -10.09 -5.75 -5.68
CA LEU A 40 -9.48 -4.59 -5.03
C LEU A 40 -7.96 -4.80 -4.98
N PHE A 41 -7.21 -3.93 -5.65
CA PHE A 41 -5.75 -3.93 -5.63
C PHE A 41 -5.22 -3.00 -4.54
N CYS A 42 -4.46 -3.57 -3.60
CA CYS A 42 -3.92 -2.86 -2.44
C CYS A 42 -2.41 -2.65 -2.61
N PHE A 43 -1.95 -1.41 -2.73
CA PHE A 43 -0.53 -1.10 -2.89
C PHE A 43 0.16 -1.07 -1.54
N HIS A 44 1.33 -1.73 -1.47
CA HIS A 44 2.13 -1.82 -0.25
C HIS A 44 2.48 -0.43 0.34
N PRO A 45 2.56 -0.31 1.68
CA PRO A 45 3.14 0.85 2.33
C PRO A 45 4.68 0.79 2.29
N ALA A 46 5.36 1.64 3.08
CA ALA A 46 6.82 1.76 3.08
C ALA A 46 7.56 0.46 3.46
N SER A 47 6.91 -0.46 4.18
CA SER A 47 7.46 -1.79 4.47
C SER A 47 7.71 -2.64 3.19
N GLY A 48 7.02 -2.34 2.09
CA GLY A 48 7.05 -3.12 0.85
C GLY A 48 6.12 -4.33 0.84
N PHE A 49 5.39 -4.60 1.93
CA PHE A 49 4.52 -5.78 2.07
C PHE A 49 3.05 -5.39 2.28
N ALA A 50 2.15 -6.05 1.55
CA ALA A 50 0.71 -5.76 1.57
C ALA A 50 -0.07 -6.56 2.65
N TRP A 51 0.62 -7.18 3.61
CA TRP A 51 0.02 -8.10 4.59
C TRP A 51 -1.01 -7.45 5.52
N GLN A 52 -0.83 -6.17 5.83
CA GLN A 52 -1.76 -5.41 6.69
C GLN A 52 -3.16 -5.30 6.10
N PHE A 53 -3.31 -5.42 4.77
CA PHE A 53 -4.62 -5.42 4.10
C PHE A 53 -5.39 -6.73 4.25
N SER A 54 -4.80 -7.80 4.81
CA SER A 54 -5.47 -9.09 5.02
C SER A 54 -6.77 -8.97 5.83
N VAL A 55 -6.84 -7.97 6.73
CA VAL A 55 -8.01 -7.71 7.56
C VAL A 55 -9.24 -7.25 6.75
N LEU A 56 -9.05 -6.63 5.58
CA LEU A 56 -10.15 -6.18 4.69
C LEU A 56 -11.07 -7.33 4.27
N SER A 57 -10.54 -8.55 4.22
CA SER A 57 -11.30 -9.75 3.90
C SER A 57 -12.51 -10.00 4.82
N ARG A 58 -12.52 -9.39 6.01
CA ARG A 58 -13.61 -9.50 6.99
C ARG A 58 -14.75 -8.51 6.74
N TYR A 59 -14.48 -7.40 6.07
CA TYR A 59 -15.41 -6.27 5.95
C TYR A 59 -15.99 -6.13 4.54
N LEU A 60 -15.23 -6.53 3.52
CA LEU A 60 -15.70 -6.50 2.14
C LEU A 60 -16.61 -7.70 1.84
N SER A 61 -17.64 -7.50 1.02
CA SER A 61 -18.50 -8.59 0.53
C SER A 61 -17.66 -9.78 0.04
N PRO A 62 -18.02 -11.04 0.38
CA PRO A 62 -17.23 -12.22 0.01
C PRO A 62 -17.01 -12.42 -1.49
N ARG A 63 -17.78 -11.74 -2.34
CA ARG A 63 -17.59 -11.78 -3.79
C ARG A 63 -16.32 -11.06 -4.24
N TRP A 64 -15.81 -10.09 -3.49
CA TRP A 64 -14.64 -9.32 -3.88
C TRP A 64 -13.34 -10.10 -3.72
N SER A 65 -12.52 -10.11 -4.76
CA SER A 65 -11.12 -10.48 -4.65
C SER A 65 -10.33 -9.33 -4.02
N ILE A 66 -9.28 -9.66 -3.27
CA ILE A 66 -8.36 -8.69 -2.67
C ILE A 66 -6.96 -9.16 -3.01
N THR A 67 -6.19 -8.32 -3.70
CA THR A 67 -4.83 -8.63 -4.13
C THR A 67 -3.90 -7.50 -3.70
N GLY A 68 -2.89 -7.82 -2.90
CA GLY A 68 -1.80 -6.93 -2.57
C GLY A 68 -0.76 -6.87 -3.68
N ILE A 69 -0.25 -5.68 -3.98
CA ILE A 69 0.91 -5.45 -4.85
C ILE A 69 2.09 -5.09 -3.94
N GLN A 70 3.21 -5.80 -4.08
CA GLN A 70 4.36 -5.77 -3.17
C GLN A 70 5.65 -5.35 -3.85
N SER A 71 6.64 -4.94 -3.05
CA SER A 71 8.02 -4.74 -3.48
C SER A 71 8.98 -5.66 -2.71
N PRO A 72 8.95 -6.98 -2.99
CA PRO A 72 9.78 -7.95 -2.30
C PRO A 72 11.26 -7.75 -2.63
N ARG A 73 12.14 -8.02 -1.67
CA ARG A 73 13.59 -8.08 -1.90
C ARG A 73 14.03 -9.53 -2.10
N PRO A 74 15.12 -9.77 -2.86
CA PRO A 74 15.94 -8.79 -3.58
C PRO A 74 15.34 -8.41 -4.96
N GLN A 75 15.85 -7.34 -5.58
CA GLN A 75 15.45 -6.79 -6.89
C GLN A 75 13.99 -6.32 -7.01
N GLY A 76 13.35 -5.98 -5.89
CA GLY A 76 12.01 -5.39 -5.89
C GLY A 76 11.96 -4.00 -6.54
N PRO A 77 10.78 -3.55 -7.03
CA PRO A 77 10.62 -2.24 -7.66
C PRO A 77 11.18 -1.06 -6.86
N MET A 78 11.00 -1.03 -5.53
CA MET A 78 11.55 0.05 -4.70
C MET A 78 13.09 0.04 -4.66
N GLN A 79 13.69 -1.14 -4.69
CA GLN A 79 15.15 -1.28 -4.63
C GLN A 79 15.83 -0.88 -5.95
N THR A 80 15.18 -1.16 -7.08
CA THR A 80 15.78 -0.99 -8.40
C THR A 80 15.45 0.35 -9.05
N ALA A 81 14.36 0.99 -8.64
CA ALA A 81 13.95 2.29 -9.16
C ALA A 81 14.75 3.46 -8.58
N SER A 82 15.04 4.42 -9.44
CA SER A 82 15.64 5.71 -9.06
C SER A 82 14.59 6.73 -8.63
N THR A 83 13.36 6.61 -9.13
CA THR A 83 12.26 7.55 -8.85
C THR A 83 10.97 6.83 -8.45
N LEU A 84 10.08 7.53 -7.74
CA LEU A 84 8.77 6.96 -7.37
C LEU A 84 7.90 6.68 -8.62
N ASP A 85 8.06 7.49 -9.67
CA ASP A 85 7.38 7.28 -10.94
C ASP A 85 7.77 5.94 -11.60
N GLU A 86 9.05 5.55 -11.54
CA GLU A 86 9.50 4.23 -12.01
C GLU A 86 8.90 3.07 -11.21
N VAL A 87 8.64 3.27 -9.92
CA VAL A 87 7.91 2.29 -9.08
C VAL A 87 6.45 2.20 -9.52
N CYS A 88 5.81 3.34 -9.80
CA CYS A 88 4.44 3.39 -10.33
C CYS A 88 4.33 2.64 -11.66
N GLU A 89 5.28 2.82 -12.58
CA GLU A 89 5.31 2.10 -13.86
C GLU A 89 5.50 0.59 -13.69
N HIS A 90 6.40 0.15 -12.81
CA HIS A 90 6.57 -1.28 -12.50
C HIS A 90 5.28 -1.92 -11.98
N HIS A 91 4.61 -1.24 -11.05
CA HIS A 91 3.37 -1.72 -10.47
C HIS A 91 2.21 -1.66 -11.45
N LEU A 92 2.16 -0.64 -12.32
CA LEU A 92 1.19 -0.56 -13.41
C LEU A 92 1.36 -1.72 -14.40
N VAL A 93 2.60 -2.06 -14.79
CA VAL A 93 2.87 -3.23 -15.64
C VAL A 93 2.39 -4.51 -14.96
N THR A 94 2.66 -4.66 -13.65
CA THR A 94 2.21 -5.82 -12.86
C THR A 94 0.68 -5.90 -12.81
N LEU A 95 0.02 -4.78 -12.50
CA LEU A 95 -1.43 -4.65 -12.47
C LEU A 95 -2.06 -4.99 -13.82
N ARG A 96 -1.50 -4.50 -14.93
CA ARG A 96 -2.03 -4.74 -16.28
C ARG A 96 -1.83 -6.17 -16.77
N ARG A 97 -0.81 -6.87 -16.28
CA ARG A 97 -0.64 -8.31 -16.54
C ARG A 97 -1.74 -9.13 -15.87
N GLU A 98 -2.14 -8.75 -14.66
CA GLU A 98 -3.21 -9.42 -13.92
C GLU A 98 -4.60 -9.03 -14.43
N GLN A 99 -4.85 -7.73 -14.63
CA GLN A 99 -6.11 -7.19 -15.12
C GLN A 99 -5.85 -6.22 -16.28
N PRO A 100 -5.94 -6.68 -17.54
CA PRO A 100 -5.62 -5.87 -18.72
C PRO A 100 -6.60 -4.76 -19.06
N ARG A 101 -7.76 -4.63 -18.41
CA ARG A 101 -8.73 -3.54 -18.63
C ARG A 101 -9.50 -3.22 -17.35
N GLY A 102 -9.94 -1.98 -17.21
CA GLY A 102 -10.81 -1.54 -16.12
C GLY A 102 -12.21 -2.16 -16.16
N PRO A 103 -13.07 -1.82 -15.18
CA PRO A 103 -12.82 -0.82 -14.14
C PRO A 103 -11.80 -1.27 -13.08
N TYR A 104 -10.93 -0.36 -12.65
CA TYR A 104 -9.95 -0.58 -11.59
C TYR A 104 -10.46 -0.11 -10.23
N TYR A 105 -10.20 -0.92 -9.19
CA TYR A 105 -10.45 -0.60 -7.79
C TYR A 105 -9.11 -0.62 -7.06
N LEU A 106 -8.65 0.54 -6.62
CA LEU A 106 -7.32 0.75 -6.08
C LEU A 106 -7.42 1.25 -4.65
N LEU A 107 -6.54 0.77 -3.78
CA LEU A 107 -6.42 1.20 -2.39
C LEU A 107 -4.95 1.29 -2.00
N GLY A 108 -4.59 2.31 -1.23
CA GLY A 108 -3.25 2.44 -0.69
C GLY A 108 -3.24 3.07 0.70
N TYR A 109 -2.25 2.69 1.50
CA TYR A 109 -1.99 3.26 2.82
C TYR A 109 -0.62 3.93 2.81
N SER A 110 -0.52 5.14 3.38
CA SER A 110 0.74 5.89 3.44
C SER A 110 1.38 5.99 2.04
N LEU A 111 2.64 5.56 1.86
CA LEU A 111 3.32 5.44 0.56
C LEU A 111 2.47 4.74 -0.50
N GLY A 112 1.75 3.68 -0.12
CA GLY A 112 0.89 2.92 -1.02
C GLY A 112 -0.22 3.78 -1.61
N GLY A 113 -0.71 4.79 -0.90
CA GLY A 113 -1.70 5.73 -1.44
C GLY A 113 -1.09 6.65 -2.49
N THR A 114 0.16 7.10 -2.32
CA THR A 114 0.89 7.88 -3.33
C THR A 114 1.06 7.06 -4.61
N LEU A 115 1.43 5.78 -4.47
CA LEU A 115 1.49 4.83 -5.58
C LEU A 115 0.13 4.65 -6.25
N ALA A 116 -0.92 4.41 -5.46
CA ALA A 116 -2.28 4.21 -5.96
C ALA A 116 -2.78 5.43 -6.75
N GLN A 117 -2.55 6.64 -6.25
CA GLN A 117 -2.94 7.89 -6.90
C GLN A 117 -2.16 8.12 -8.20
N GLY A 118 -0.84 7.93 -8.18
CA GLY A 118 0.01 8.06 -9.36
C GLY A 118 -0.34 7.05 -10.46
N ILE A 119 -0.71 5.82 -10.09
CA ILE A 119 -1.16 4.78 -11.01
C ILE A 119 -2.57 5.06 -11.53
N ALA A 120 -3.48 5.55 -10.68
CA ALA A 120 -4.82 5.94 -11.08
C ALA A 120 -4.79 7.06 -12.13
N ALA A 121 -3.96 8.08 -11.95
CA ALA A 121 -3.76 9.15 -12.92
C ALA A 121 -3.27 8.62 -14.28
N ARG A 122 -2.26 7.73 -14.28
CA ARG A 122 -1.74 7.09 -15.50
C ARG A 122 -2.80 6.25 -16.22
N LEU A 123 -3.59 5.47 -15.48
CA LEU A 123 -4.70 4.69 -16.04
C LEU A 123 -5.74 5.59 -16.72
N ARG A 124 -6.12 6.70 -16.08
CA ARG A 124 -7.06 7.68 -16.65
C ARG A 124 -6.52 8.34 -17.91
N GLN A 125 -5.24 8.73 -17.91
CA GLN A 125 -4.57 9.28 -19.09
C GLN A 125 -4.52 8.28 -20.26
N GLN A 126 -4.48 6.98 -19.96
CA GLN A 126 -4.55 5.89 -20.94
C GLN A 126 -5.99 5.54 -21.36
N GLY A 127 -7.00 6.26 -20.87
CA GLY A 127 -8.41 6.05 -21.20
C GLY A 127 -9.09 4.91 -20.44
N GLU A 128 -8.46 4.37 -19.40
CA GLU A 128 -9.04 3.32 -18.57
C GLU A 128 -9.95 3.90 -17.47
N GLU A 129 -10.91 3.10 -17.02
CA GLU A 129 -11.81 3.47 -15.93
C GLU A 129 -11.21 3.09 -14.58
N VAL A 130 -11.13 4.05 -13.66
CA VAL A 130 -10.82 3.82 -12.24
C VAL A 130 -12.12 4.06 -11.47
N ALA A 131 -12.80 2.97 -11.10
CA ALA A 131 -14.10 3.03 -10.42
C ALA A 131 -13.97 3.37 -8.93
N PHE A 132 -12.81 3.11 -8.34
CA PHE A 132 -12.53 3.46 -6.94
C PHE A 132 -11.04 3.72 -6.74
N LEU A 133 -10.72 4.83 -6.09
CA LEU A 133 -9.40 5.13 -5.53
C LEU A 133 -9.56 5.44 -4.04
N GLY A 134 -9.14 4.52 -3.18
CA GLY A 134 -9.10 4.71 -1.73
C GLY A 134 -7.71 5.09 -1.25
N LEU A 135 -7.64 6.09 -0.37
CA LEU A 135 -6.43 6.58 0.26
C LEU A 135 -6.58 6.47 1.79
N LEU A 136 -5.73 5.70 2.45
CA LEU A 136 -5.71 5.56 3.91
C LEU A 136 -4.59 6.45 4.47
N ASP A 137 -5.01 7.58 5.04
CA ASP A 137 -4.19 8.64 5.62
C ASP A 137 -2.98 9.04 4.76
N THR A 138 -3.21 9.17 3.46
CA THR A 138 -2.21 9.58 2.48
C THR A 138 -2.35 11.06 2.16
N TRP A 139 -1.22 11.76 2.14
CA TRP A 139 -1.12 13.17 1.81
C TRP A 139 -0.27 13.36 0.54
N PRO A 140 -0.52 14.42 -0.26
CA PRO A 140 0.30 14.71 -1.45
C PRO A 140 1.76 14.94 -1.04
N PRO A 141 2.76 14.41 -1.78
CA PRO A 141 4.18 14.62 -1.49
C PRO A 141 4.56 16.10 -1.33
N GLU A 142 3.89 17.00 -2.06
CA GLU A 142 4.12 18.45 -2.02
C GLU A 142 3.81 19.08 -0.67
N THR A 143 2.91 18.47 0.11
CA THR A 143 2.57 18.94 1.46
C THR A 143 3.53 18.42 2.53
N GLN A 144 4.34 17.43 2.18
CA GLN A 144 5.20 16.71 3.11
C GLN A 144 6.68 17.13 3.03
N ASN A 145 7.05 17.93 2.04
CA ASN A 145 8.36 18.58 1.91
C ASN A 145 9.55 17.61 2.07
N TRP A 146 9.51 16.49 1.36
CA TRP A 146 10.53 15.44 1.43
C TRP A 146 11.93 15.89 0.98
N ALA A 147 12.02 16.85 0.06
CA ALA A 147 13.29 17.36 -0.47
C ALA A 147 14.08 18.19 0.56
N GLU A 148 13.43 19.10 1.31
CA GLU A 148 14.09 19.82 2.40
C GLU A 148 14.47 18.88 3.56
N LYS A 149 13.68 17.82 3.74
CA LYS A 149 13.95 16.74 4.69
C LYS A 149 15.14 15.87 4.28
N GLU A 150 15.50 15.72 3.01
CA GLU A 150 16.75 15.02 2.64
C GLU A 150 17.98 15.91 2.88
N ALA A 151 17.90 17.19 2.48
CA ALA A 151 19.01 18.13 2.54
C ALA A 151 19.43 18.50 3.98
N ASN A 152 18.48 18.55 4.92
CA ASN A 152 18.73 18.87 6.33
C ASN A 152 18.78 17.64 7.25
N GLY A 153 18.68 16.42 6.69
CA GLY A 153 18.30 15.23 7.43
C GLY A 153 16.80 15.18 7.69
N LEU A 154 16.21 13.99 7.64
CA LEU A 154 14.74 13.85 7.64
C LEU A 154 14.17 14.42 8.93
N ASP A 155 13.06 15.16 8.81
CA ASP A 155 12.36 15.73 9.96
C ASP A 155 12.19 14.67 11.05
N PRO A 156 12.69 14.90 12.28
CA PRO A 156 12.60 13.96 13.38
C PRO A 156 11.18 13.46 13.64
N ALA A 157 10.15 14.28 13.40
CA ALA A 157 8.75 13.88 13.56
C ALA A 157 8.32 12.84 12.53
N VAL A 158 8.79 12.97 11.29
CA VAL A 158 8.52 12.03 10.19
C VAL A 158 9.33 10.76 10.34
N LEU A 159 10.60 10.85 10.71
CA LEU A 159 11.38 9.67 11.09
C LEU A 159 10.74 8.91 12.23
N ALA A 160 10.28 9.62 13.27
CA ALA A 160 9.59 8.99 14.39
C ALA A 160 8.27 8.34 13.96
N GLU A 161 7.57 8.85 12.95
CA GLU A 161 6.35 8.23 12.42
C GLU A 161 6.66 6.97 11.61
N ILE A 162 7.66 7.03 10.74
CA ILE A 162 8.17 5.88 10.00
C ILE A 162 8.66 4.79 10.97
N ASP A 163 9.39 5.18 12.01
CA ASP A 163 9.85 4.27 13.05
C ASP A 163 8.66 3.64 13.79
N ARG A 164 7.62 4.42 14.12
CA ARG A 164 6.39 3.87 14.73
C ARG A 164 5.69 2.88 13.79
N GLU A 165 5.59 3.18 12.50
CA GLU A 165 5.01 2.26 11.50
C GLU A 165 5.83 0.97 11.40
N ARG A 166 7.17 1.10 11.36
CA ARG A 166 8.10 -0.03 11.38
C ARG A 166 7.91 -0.89 12.62
N GLU A 167 8.00 -0.32 13.81
CA GLU A 167 7.86 -1.05 15.07
C GLU A 167 6.49 -1.73 15.18
N ALA A 168 5.41 -1.05 14.78
CA ALA A 168 4.07 -1.63 14.78
C ALA A 168 3.95 -2.83 13.82
N PHE A 169 4.53 -2.71 12.62
CA PHE A 169 4.56 -3.80 11.65
C PHE A 169 5.35 -5.01 12.18
N LEU A 170 6.53 -4.77 12.76
CA LEU A 170 7.37 -5.83 13.32
C LEU A 170 6.73 -6.50 14.53
N ALA A 171 6.11 -5.73 15.43
CA ALA A 171 5.40 -6.25 16.58
C ALA A 171 4.22 -7.15 16.18
N ALA A 172 3.52 -6.80 15.09
CA ALA A 172 2.43 -7.62 14.56
C ALA A 172 2.87 -9.01 14.08
N GLN A 173 4.16 -9.21 13.78
CA GLN A 173 4.73 -10.51 13.38
C GLN A 173 5.13 -11.41 14.56
N GLN A 174 4.96 -10.97 15.81
CA GLN A 174 5.20 -11.76 17.04
C GLN A 174 6.55 -12.53 17.08
N GLY A 175 7.60 -11.99 16.46
CA GLY A 175 8.92 -12.64 16.40
C GLY A 175 8.99 -13.87 15.48
N GLN A 176 7.99 -14.10 14.64
CA GLN A 176 7.99 -15.17 13.63
C GLN A 176 8.70 -14.77 12.33
N ALA A 177 9.06 -13.49 12.19
CA ALA A 177 9.80 -13.00 11.04
C ALA A 177 11.25 -13.49 11.05
N SER A 178 11.76 -13.94 9.91
CA SER A 178 13.18 -14.31 9.78
C SER A 178 14.08 -13.07 9.74
N SER A 179 15.37 -13.22 10.06
CA SER A 179 16.37 -12.14 9.98
C SER A 179 16.42 -11.49 8.58
N GLU A 180 16.22 -12.29 7.54
CA GLU A 180 16.18 -11.85 6.15
C GLU A 180 14.95 -10.96 5.88
N LEU A 181 13.79 -11.32 6.43
CA LEU A 181 12.57 -10.51 6.33
C LEU A 181 12.75 -9.15 7.03
N PHE A 182 13.36 -9.14 8.23
CA PHE A 182 13.68 -7.88 8.91
C PHE A 182 14.60 -7.00 8.06
N THR A 183 15.67 -7.58 7.52
CA THR A 183 16.61 -6.88 6.64
C THR A 183 15.91 -6.34 5.39
N ALA A 184 14.97 -7.09 4.84
CA ALA A 184 14.20 -6.67 3.68
C ALA A 184 13.27 -5.49 3.99
N ILE A 185 12.59 -5.53 5.14
CA ILE A 185 11.72 -4.44 5.60
C ILE A 185 12.55 -3.18 5.83
N GLU A 186 13.68 -3.27 6.53
CA GLU A 186 14.58 -2.12 6.75
C GLU A 186 15.08 -1.52 5.44
N GLY A 187 15.52 -2.37 4.50
CA GLY A 187 15.93 -1.93 3.17
C GLY A 187 14.80 -1.23 2.40
N ASN A 188 13.56 -1.72 2.52
CA ASN A 188 12.40 -1.10 1.88
C ASN A 188 12.07 0.26 2.51
N TYR A 189 12.14 0.41 3.83
CA TYR A 189 11.95 1.72 4.47
C TYR A 189 13.01 2.74 4.01
N ALA A 190 14.28 2.33 3.92
CA ALA A 190 15.34 3.20 3.40
C ALA A 190 15.08 3.62 1.95
N ASP A 191 14.65 2.68 1.09
CA ASP A 191 14.29 2.97 -0.30
C ASP A 191 13.02 3.83 -0.40
N ALA A 192 12.00 3.61 0.43
CA ALA A 192 10.79 4.43 0.49
C ALA A 192 11.12 5.90 0.75
N VAL A 193 11.93 6.14 1.78
CA VAL A 193 12.39 7.48 2.14
C VAL A 193 13.10 8.15 0.97
N ARG A 194 14.07 7.45 0.36
CA ARG A 194 14.79 7.95 -0.83
C ARG A 194 13.84 8.26 -2.00
N LEU A 195 12.86 7.39 -2.25
CA LEU A 195 11.93 7.56 -3.38
C LEU A 195 10.93 8.69 -3.14
N LEU A 196 10.49 8.90 -1.89
CA LEU A 196 9.56 9.97 -1.53
C LEU A 196 10.15 11.38 -1.78
N THR A 197 11.48 11.54 -1.79
CA THR A 197 12.12 12.83 -2.14
C THR A 197 11.95 13.18 -3.63
N THR A 198 11.67 12.17 -4.46
CA THR A 198 11.42 12.31 -5.90
C THR A 198 9.93 12.31 -6.26
N ALA A 199 9.05 12.17 -5.26
CA ALA A 199 7.63 11.95 -5.47
C ALA A 199 6.90 13.24 -5.86
N HIS A 200 6.07 13.14 -6.89
CA HIS A 200 5.18 14.20 -7.33
C HIS A 200 3.79 13.65 -7.56
N SER A 201 2.78 14.40 -7.14
CA SER A 201 1.39 14.07 -7.43
C SER A 201 1.12 14.27 -8.93
N ALA A 202 0.35 13.36 -9.52
CA ALA A 202 -0.16 13.52 -10.88
C ALA A 202 -1.59 14.06 -10.85
N GLN A 203 -2.06 14.73 -11.91
CA GLN A 203 -3.48 15.09 -12.00
C GLN A 203 -4.34 13.85 -12.27
N PHE A 204 -5.29 13.59 -11.38
CA PHE A 204 -6.31 12.55 -11.49
C PHE A 204 -7.68 13.22 -11.60
N ASP A 205 -8.34 13.08 -12.75
CA ASP A 205 -9.64 13.72 -13.03
C ASP A 205 -10.84 13.00 -12.39
N GLY A 206 -10.61 11.85 -11.73
CA GLY A 206 -11.64 11.06 -11.10
C GLY A 206 -11.90 11.41 -9.63
N LYS A 207 -12.75 10.58 -9.01
CA LYS A 207 -13.08 10.66 -7.59
C LYS A 207 -12.13 9.82 -6.74
N ALA A 208 -11.57 10.41 -5.68
CA ALA A 208 -10.84 9.71 -4.63
C ALA A 208 -11.64 9.71 -3.31
N THR A 209 -11.48 8.65 -2.53
CA THR A 209 -12.01 8.55 -1.16
C THR A 209 -10.83 8.52 -0.19
N LEU A 210 -10.73 9.51 0.68
CA LEU A 210 -9.67 9.65 1.66
C LEU A 210 -10.20 9.38 3.07
N PHE A 211 -9.52 8.49 3.78
CA PHE A 211 -9.74 8.24 5.19
C PHE A 211 -8.63 8.94 5.98
N VAL A 212 -8.96 9.86 6.88
CA VAL A 212 -8.00 10.72 7.59
C VAL A 212 -7.85 10.27 9.03
N ALA A 213 -6.61 10.15 9.50
CA ALA A 213 -6.31 9.94 10.92
C ALA A 213 -6.26 11.30 11.64
N GLU A 214 -7.30 11.62 12.40
CA GLU A 214 -7.45 12.95 13.02
C GLU A 214 -6.36 13.28 14.05
N LYS A 215 -5.77 12.28 14.74
CA LYS A 215 -4.75 12.54 15.76
C LYS A 215 -3.40 12.98 15.18
N THR A 216 -3.17 12.71 13.89
CA THR A 216 -1.92 13.00 13.17
C THR A 216 -2.16 13.82 11.91
N ARG A 217 -3.33 14.47 11.81
CA ARG A 217 -3.72 15.26 10.64
C ARG A 217 -2.72 16.38 10.36
N GLN A 218 -2.26 16.46 9.11
CA GLN A 218 -1.21 17.42 8.69
C GLN A 218 -1.79 18.75 8.21
N ALA A 219 -2.88 18.71 7.44
CA ALA A 219 -3.47 19.89 6.81
C ALA A 219 -4.98 19.73 6.59
N ASP A 220 -5.62 20.69 5.93
CA ASP A 220 -6.95 20.50 5.37
C ASP A 220 -6.90 19.58 4.13
N PRO A 221 -7.55 18.41 4.15
CA PRO A 221 -7.50 17.46 3.04
C PRO A 221 -8.03 18.03 1.73
N LEU A 222 -9.08 18.85 1.77
CA LEU A 222 -9.67 19.43 0.56
C LEU A 222 -8.73 20.45 -0.09
N VAL A 223 -7.98 21.19 0.73
CA VAL A 223 -6.95 22.12 0.25
C VAL A 223 -5.73 21.36 -0.27
N ALA A 224 -5.27 20.35 0.46
CA ALA A 224 -4.10 19.56 0.12
C ALA A 224 -4.27 18.80 -1.20
N TRP A 225 -5.37 18.03 -1.33
CA TRP A 225 -5.62 17.18 -2.49
C TRP A 225 -6.34 17.89 -3.64
N GLY A 226 -7.00 19.02 -3.39
CA GLY A 226 -7.79 19.75 -4.40
C GLY A 226 -7.09 20.01 -5.74
N PRO A 227 -5.77 20.33 -5.79
CA PRO A 227 -5.06 20.49 -7.07
C PRO A 227 -4.86 19.20 -7.88
N TRP A 228 -5.03 18.04 -7.26
CA TRP A 228 -4.57 16.75 -7.78
C TRP A 228 -5.70 15.75 -8.05
N VAL A 229 -6.87 15.93 -7.46
CA VAL A 229 -8.05 15.06 -7.65
C VAL A 229 -9.27 15.85 -8.11
N GLY A 230 -10.05 15.29 -9.03
CA GLY A 230 -11.26 15.94 -9.55
C GLY A 230 -12.40 16.02 -8.53
N GLU A 231 -12.59 14.98 -7.73
CA GLU A 231 -13.50 14.95 -6.59
C GLU A 231 -12.83 14.23 -5.41
N LEU A 232 -13.02 14.75 -4.19
CA LEU A 232 -12.54 14.13 -2.97
C LEU A 232 -13.68 13.94 -1.98
N GLU A 233 -13.86 12.70 -1.54
CA GLU A 233 -14.72 12.36 -0.41
C GLU A 233 -13.85 12.04 0.81
N VAL A 234 -14.16 12.62 1.97
CA VAL A 234 -13.30 12.55 3.15
C VAL A 234 -14.04 11.93 4.34
N TYR A 235 -13.40 10.96 4.96
CA TYR A 235 -13.89 10.26 6.16
C TYR A 235 -12.86 10.36 7.29
N SER A 236 -13.19 11.06 8.35
CA SER A 236 -12.30 11.24 9.51
C SER A 236 -12.42 10.11 10.51
N GLN A 237 -11.30 9.66 11.06
CA GLN A 237 -11.22 8.66 12.11
C GLN A 237 -10.38 9.16 13.29
N ASN A 238 -10.89 8.95 14.51
CA ASN A 238 -10.21 9.33 15.74
C ASN A 238 -9.08 8.34 16.12
N CYS A 239 -8.07 8.26 15.26
CA CYS A 239 -6.91 7.38 15.39
C CYS A 239 -5.65 8.13 14.93
N ALA A 240 -4.47 7.57 15.21
CA ALA A 240 -3.21 8.03 14.62
C ALA A 240 -2.96 7.32 13.28
N HIS A 241 -2.02 7.84 12.48
CA HIS A 241 -1.63 7.29 11.18
C HIS A 241 -1.42 5.76 11.24
N VAL A 242 -0.58 5.30 12.17
CA VAL A 242 -0.25 3.88 12.34
C VAL A 242 -1.44 3.00 12.75
N ASP A 243 -2.49 3.61 13.32
CA ASP A 243 -3.68 2.92 13.79
C ASP A 243 -4.77 2.80 12.70
N ILE A 244 -4.71 3.59 11.62
CA ILE A 244 -5.78 3.66 10.62
C ILE A 244 -5.94 2.36 9.81
N ILE A 245 -4.89 1.54 9.76
CA ILE A 245 -4.86 0.24 9.08
C ILE A 245 -5.12 -0.93 10.05
N THR A 246 -5.47 -0.65 11.30
CA THR A 246 -5.79 -1.70 12.28
C THR A 246 -7.20 -2.27 12.09
N PRO A 247 -7.48 -3.49 12.59
CA PRO A 247 -8.83 -4.05 12.51
C PRO A 247 -9.91 -3.14 13.12
N ALA A 248 -9.61 -2.45 14.22
CA ALA A 248 -10.56 -1.55 14.87
C ALA A 248 -10.93 -0.35 13.99
N ALA A 249 -9.97 0.22 13.25
CA ALA A 249 -10.26 1.27 12.28
C ALA A 249 -11.14 0.75 11.13
N PHE A 250 -10.87 -0.46 10.62
CA PHE A 250 -11.64 -1.05 9.53
C PHE A 250 -13.09 -1.42 9.87
N GLU A 251 -13.44 -1.59 11.15
CA GLU A 251 -14.85 -1.72 11.57
C GLU A 251 -15.69 -0.47 11.25
N THR A 252 -15.03 0.69 11.17
CA THR A 252 -15.67 1.98 10.89
C THR A 252 -15.55 2.33 9.40
N ILE A 253 -14.41 2.04 8.77
CA ILE A 253 -14.17 2.25 7.32
C ILE A 253 -15.08 1.36 6.46
N GLY A 254 -15.30 0.11 6.88
CA GLY A 254 -15.97 -0.91 6.07
C GLY A 254 -17.49 -0.93 6.15
N ARG A 255 -18.12 0.00 6.88
CA ARG A 255 -19.58 0.13 7.02
C ARG A 255 -20.13 1.15 6.03
#